data_AF-A0A653BUA7-F1
#
_entry.id   AF-A0A653BUA7-F1
#
_cell.length_a   1.000
_cell.length_b   1.000
_cell.length_c   1.000
_cell.angle_alpha   90.00
_cell.angle_beta   90.00
_cell.angle_gamma   90.00
#
_symmetry.space_group_name_H-M   'P 1'
#
loop_
_entity.id
_entity.type
_entity.pdbx_description
1 polymer ?
#
loop_
_entity_poly.entity_id
_entity_poly.type
_entity_poly.pdbx_seq_one_letter_code
_entity_poly.pdbx_strand_id
1 'polypeptide(L)'
;MRHKTVSSKVAIIGCGAIGVTTAVEIQDRLRDGGQVTIFSKDFSPNLTSDLAAGLWEPYLLEMTSEERTTKWANETYQYLIGNWDKGRYCF
;
A
#
# COMPACT_ATOMS: atom_id res chain seq x y z
N MET A 1 -10.07 30.21 22.59
CA MET A 1 -10.03 30.15 21.11
C MET A 1 -9.86 28.69 20.70
N ARG A 2 -10.81 28.09 19.97
CA ARG A 2 -10.66 26.71 19.47
C ARG A 2 -9.77 26.76 18.23
N HIS A 3 -8.60 26.13 18.27
CA HIS A 3 -7.81 25.89 17.06
C HIS A 3 -8.64 25.05 16.10
N LYS A 4 -8.88 25.55 14.89
CA LYS A 4 -9.53 24.78 13.83
C LYS A 4 -8.48 23.79 13.32
N THR A 5 -8.54 22.55 13.80
CA THR A 5 -7.64 21.49 13.32
C THR A 5 -7.93 21.27 11.83
N VAL A 6 -6.98 21.62 10.97
CA VAL A 6 -7.12 21.36 9.53
C VAL A 6 -6.94 19.86 9.32
N SER A 7 -8.07 19.17 9.11
CA SER A 7 -8.12 17.76 8.71
C SER A 7 -7.58 17.63 7.28
N SER A 8 -6.55 16.81 7.10
CA SER A 8 -5.99 16.50 5.78
C SER A 8 -6.92 15.54 5.03
N LYS A 9 -7.26 15.86 3.78
CA LYS A 9 -8.05 14.98 2.90
C LYS A 9 -7.18 14.52 1.74
N VAL A 10 -7.00 13.21 1.60
CA VAL A 10 -6.16 12.60 0.57
C VAL A 10 -7.03 11.76 -0.37
N ALA A 11 -6.90 11.99 -1.67
CA ALA A 11 -7.53 11.16 -2.69
C ALA A 11 -6.50 10.18 -3.26
N ILE A 12 -6.83 8.90 -3.30
CA ILE A 12 -6.06 7.84 -3.96
C ILE A 12 -6.82 7.40 -5.20
N ILE A 13 -6.13 7.31 -6.34
CA ILE A 13 -6.74 6.87 -7.60
C ILE A 13 -6.29 5.44 -7.88
N GLY A 14 -7.24 4.50 -7.87
CA GLY A 14 -7.00 3.07 -8.04
C GLY A 14 -7.10 2.28 -6.72
N CYS A 15 -7.79 1.12 -6.76
CA CYS A 15 -7.95 0.24 -5.61
C CYS A 15 -7.26 -1.14 -5.78
N GLY A 16 -6.29 -1.24 -6.69
CA GLY A 16 -5.41 -2.42 -6.78
C GLY A 16 -4.45 -2.51 -5.59
N ALA A 17 -3.61 -3.56 -5.57
CA ALA A 17 -2.66 -3.83 -4.49
C ALA A 17 -1.85 -2.59 -4.05
N ILE A 18 -1.33 -1.80 -5.00
CA ILE A 18 -0.58 -0.57 -4.71
C ILE A 18 -1.47 0.55 -4.13
N GLY A 19 -2.67 0.72 -4.66
CA GLY A 19 -3.60 1.78 -4.22
C GLY A 19 -4.08 1.56 -2.79
N VAL A 20 -4.47 0.32 -2.45
CA VAL A 20 -4.95 -0.02 -1.11
C VAL A 20 -3.81 0.04 -0.08
N THR A 21 -2.64 -0.52 -0.38
CA THR A 21 -1.49 -0.47 0.54
C THR A 21 -1.02 0.96 0.78
N THR A 22 -1.00 1.81 -0.25
CA THR A 22 -0.71 3.24 -0.12
C THR A 22 -1.76 3.96 0.73
N ALA A 23 -3.05 3.65 0.54
CA ALA A 23 -4.13 4.25 1.32
C ALA A 23 -4.01 3.91 2.82
N VAL A 24 -3.69 2.65 3.15
CA VAL A 24 -3.44 2.20 4.52
C VAL A 24 -2.24 2.95 5.12
N GLU A 25 -1.10 2.95 4.44
CA GLU A 25 0.13 3.60 4.94
C GLU A 25 -0.07 5.11 5.17
N ILE A 26 -0.80 5.78 4.27
CA ILE A 26 -1.12 7.20 4.46
C ILE A 26 -2.08 7.37 5.63
N GLN A 27 -3.15 6.56 5.71
CA GLN A 27 -4.13 6.67 6.78
C GLN A 27 -3.51 6.48 8.17
N ASP A 28 -2.55 5.57 8.30
CA ASP A 28 -1.79 5.32 9.53
C ASP A 28 -0.85 6.50 9.90
N ARG A 29 -0.37 7.25 8.91
CA ARG A 29 0.49 8.43 9.11
C ARG A 29 -0.28 9.72 9.36
N LEU A 30 -1.54 9.78 8.94
CA LEU A 30 -2.38 10.96 9.16
C LEU A 30 -2.67 11.18 10.65
N ARG A 31 -2.57 12.43 11.10
CA ARG A 31 -2.95 12.86 12.46
C ARG A 31 -4.48 12.93 12.60
N ASP A 32 -4.95 13.10 13.83
CA ASP A 32 -6.37 13.18 14.17
C ASP A 32 -7.18 14.05 13.20
N GLY A 33 -8.18 13.41 12.60
CA GLY A 33 -9.09 14.01 11.62
C GLY A 33 -8.69 13.83 10.16
N GLY A 34 -7.52 13.27 9.84
CA GLY A 34 -7.16 12.97 8.45
C GLY A 34 -8.05 11.90 7.80
N GLN A 35 -8.43 12.11 6.54
CA GLN A 35 -9.32 11.24 5.77
C GLN A 35 -8.64 10.83 4.45
N VAL A 36 -8.56 9.52 4.21
CA VAL A 36 -8.19 8.96 2.90
C VAL A 36 -9.45 8.46 2.17
N THR A 37 -9.61 8.85 0.90
CA THR A 37 -10.69 8.37 0.04
C THR A 37 -10.09 7.75 -1.21
N ILE A 38 -10.46 6.50 -1.51
CA ILE A 38 -10.06 5.81 -2.74
C ILE A 38 -11.14 6.03 -3.80
N PHE A 39 -10.74 6.50 -4.98
CA PHE A 39 -11.56 6.55 -6.18
C PHE A 39 -11.04 5.52 -7.17
N SER A 40 -11.89 4.62 -7.63
CA SER A 40 -11.51 3.63 -8.62
C SER A 40 -12.64 3.37 -9.60
N LYS A 41 -12.28 3.04 -10.84
CA LYS A 41 -13.22 2.65 -11.88
C LYS A 41 -13.77 1.25 -11.60
N ASP A 42 -12.86 0.33 -11.31
CA ASP A 42 -13.13 -1.08 -11.07
C ASP A 42 -12.71 -1.43 -9.64
N PHE A 43 -13.26 -2.51 -9.08
CA PHE A 43 -12.93 -3.03 -7.76
C PHE A 43 -12.67 -4.54 -7.83
N SER A 44 -12.08 -5.10 -6.79
CA SER A 44 -11.89 -6.55 -6.69
C SER A 44 -13.24 -7.27 -6.86
N PRO A 45 -13.33 -8.36 -7.64
CA PRO A 45 -12.23 -9.20 -8.16
C PRO A 45 -11.77 -8.88 -9.60
N ASN A 46 -12.02 -7.67 -10.12
CA ASN A 46 -11.77 -7.33 -11.53
C ASN A 46 -10.57 -6.38 -11.72
N LEU A 47 -9.50 -6.56 -10.94
CA LEU A 47 -8.27 -5.76 -11.01
C LEU A 47 -7.10 -6.59 -11.52
N THR A 48 -6.09 -5.95 -12.10
CA THR A 48 -4.83 -6.62 -12.47
C THR A 48 -4.20 -7.37 -11.29
N SER A 49 -4.34 -6.83 -10.07
CA SER A 49 -3.83 -7.47 -8.86
C SER A 49 -4.62 -8.72 -8.44
N ASP A 50 -5.90 -8.85 -8.80
CA ASP A 50 -6.69 -10.07 -8.50
C ASP A 50 -6.27 -11.26 -9.37
N LEU A 51 -5.69 -10.98 -10.56
CA LEU A 51 -5.18 -11.99 -11.50
C LEU A 51 -3.70 -12.32 -11.29
N ALA A 52 -3.01 -11.61 -10.39
CA ALA A 52 -1.60 -11.86 -10.13
C ALA A 52 -1.38 -13.23 -9.46
N ALA A 53 -0.27 -13.90 -9.76
CA ALA A 53 0.04 -15.23 -9.24
C ALA A 53 0.27 -15.28 -7.71
N GLY A 54 0.54 -14.13 -7.08
CA GLY A 54 0.74 -14.01 -5.63
C GLY A 54 2.13 -14.42 -5.11
N LEU A 55 3.06 -14.83 -5.98
CA LEU A 55 4.43 -15.15 -5.59
C LEU A 55 5.26 -13.88 -5.36
N TRP A 56 6.02 -13.85 -4.26
CA TRP A 56 6.98 -12.79 -3.99
C TRP A 56 8.35 -13.10 -4.60
N GLU A 57 8.67 -12.48 -5.73
CA GLU A 57 9.96 -12.58 -6.41
C GLU A 57 10.35 -11.21 -7.02
N PRO A 58 11.40 -10.54 -6.53
CA PRO A 58 11.85 -9.27 -7.09
C PRO A 58 12.57 -9.42 -8.44
N TYR A 59 12.41 -8.44 -9.34
CA TYR A 59 13.07 -8.39 -10.65
C TYR A 59 13.97 -7.15 -10.78
N LEU A 60 15.01 -7.25 -11.62
CA LEU A 60 15.81 -6.08 -12.00
C LEU A 60 14.99 -5.14 -12.89
N LEU A 61 15.08 -3.84 -12.60
CA LEU A 61 14.33 -2.79 -13.30
C LEU A 61 15.31 -1.86 -14.00
N GLU A 62 15.20 -1.72 -15.33
CA GLU A 62 16.15 -0.94 -16.14
C GLU A 62 16.31 0.52 -15.66
N MET A 63 15.20 1.15 -15.26
CA MET A 63 15.18 2.57 -14.87
C MET A 63 15.34 2.80 -13.36
N THR A 64 15.49 1.75 -12.56
CA THR A 64 15.59 1.86 -11.09
C THR A 64 16.87 1.18 -10.63
N SER A 65 17.68 1.88 -9.83
CA SER A 65 18.92 1.29 -9.31
C SER A 65 18.65 0.00 -8.53
N GLU A 66 19.56 -0.96 -8.64
CA GLU A 66 19.50 -2.23 -7.91
C GLU A 66 19.34 -1.99 -6.40
N GLU A 67 20.06 -1.02 -5.83
CA GLU A 67 19.95 -0.64 -4.42
C GLU A 67 18.50 -0.30 -4.02
N ARG A 68 17.81 0.53 -4.82
CA ARG A 68 16.42 0.93 -4.53
C ARG A 68 15.46 -0.23 -4.67
N THR A 69 15.62 -1.02 -5.73
CA THR A 69 14.79 -2.20 -6.00
C THR A 69 14.94 -3.21 -4.86
N THR A 70 16.17 -3.54 -4.47
CA THR A 70 16.49 -4.44 -3.37
C THR A 70 15.96 -3.91 -2.04
N LYS A 71 16.08 -2.60 -1.78
CA LYS A 71 15.54 -1.99 -0.56
C LYS A 71 14.03 -2.17 -0.45
N TRP A 72 13.27 -1.74 -1.46
CA TRP A 72 11.81 -1.87 -1.45
C TRP A 72 11.37 -3.33 -1.40
N ALA A 73 12.10 -4.20 -2.10
CA ALA A 73 11.80 -5.61 -2.11
C ALA A 73 11.98 -6.23 -0.71
N ASN A 74 13.10 -5.93 -0.05
CA ASN A 74 13.36 -6.43 1.29
C ASN A 74 12.36 -5.86 2.30
N GLU A 75 12.08 -4.56 2.29
CA GLU A 75 11.08 -3.94 3.19
C GLU A 75 9.70 -4.60 3.04
N THR A 76 9.26 -4.85 1.80
CA THR A 76 7.99 -5.53 1.53
C THR A 76 8.00 -6.98 2.03
N TYR A 77 9.07 -7.74 1.75
CA TYR A 77 9.21 -9.11 2.22
C TYR A 77 9.13 -9.21 3.76
N GLN A 78 9.88 -8.34 4.46
CA GLN A 78 9.89 -8.30 5.93
C GLN A 78 8.50 -7.95 6.49
N TYR A 79 7.78 -7.04 5.83
CA TYR A 79 6.40 -6.74 6.21
C TYR A 79 5.48 -7.96 6.06
N LEU A 80 5.55 -8.65 4.92
CA LEU A 80 4.70 -9.82 4.65
C LEU A 80 4.99 -10.97 5.63
N ILE A 81 6.26 -11.37 5.76
CA ILE A 81 6.64 -12.48 6.65
C ILE A 81 6.38 -12.14 8.12
N GLY A 82 6.65 -10.90 8.54
CA GLY A 82 6.42 -10.46 9.90
C GLY A 82 4.94 -10.41 10.29
N ASN A 83 4.02 -10.30 9.33
CA ASN A 83 2.59 -10.43 9.59
C ASN A 83 2.11 -11.89 9.51
N TRP A 84 2.69 -12.70 8.61
CA TRP A 84 2.46 -14.14 8.54
C TRP A 84 2.82 -14.84 9.86
N ASP A 85 4.00 -14.55 10.40
CA ASP A 85 4.49 -15.12 11.67
C ASP A 85 3.59 -14.77 12.86
N LYS A 86 2.90 -13.62 12.79
CA LYS A 86 1.95 -13.16 13.81
C LYS A 86 0.54 -13.73 13.62
N GLY A 87 0.31 -14.54 12.59
CA GLY A 87 -1.00 -15.07 12.22
C GLY A 87 -2.02 -13.98 11.87
N ARG A 88 -1.57 -12.80 11.46
CA ARG A 88 -2.46 -11.66 11.15
C ARG A 88 -3.11 -11.80 9.78
N TYR A 89 -2.44 -12.47 8.85
CA TYR A 89 -2.95 -12.74 7.51
C TYR A 89 -2.55 -14.15 7.10
N CYS A 90 -3.49 -14.89 6.51
CA CYS A 90 -3.22 -16.13 5.80
C CYS A 90 -3.36 -15.83 4.30
N PHE A 91 -2.27 -16.03 3.55
CA PHE A 91 -2.28 -16.16 2.09
C PHE A 91 -2.79 -17.55 1.68
#